data_AF-A0A3P7JL38-F1
#
_entry.id   AF-A0A3P7JL38-F1
#
_cell.length_a   1.000
_cell.length_b   1.000
_cell.length_c   1.000
_cell.angle_alpha   90.00
_cell.angle_beta   90.00
_cell.angle_gamma   90.00
#
_symmetry.space_group_name_H-M   'P 1'
#
loop_
_entity.id
_entity.type
_entity.pdbx_description
1 polymer ?
#
loop_
_entity_poly.entity_id
_entity_poly.type
_entity_poly.pdbx_seq_one_letter_code
_entity_poly.pdbx_strand_id
1 'polypeptide(L)'
;MWRVLRGDTLSRRERQQLVRTVSDLFRIVPFSIFIIVPFLELTLPIFIKLFPNMLPSTFQESSKEEERLRKQVQVKVEMAKFLQDTIEEIALERRSKAIEPKGSKAVEFAQFIKKVRSEGGYVSNKDLLKFTKLFEDELTLDNLSMSQLRSLCRVMSIQPLGSPEILRFQLHMKLRELKADDKQIAAEGGVEALSTIDLQQACRARGMRAIGLSEERLREQLGQWLELSLNDKIPPSLLLLSRALYLPEDISFTDRLKALVQSLPEGIAESTRQKLTELEGGKVDHKARLDLIRQIEEAIAKEKAMEEEKKKKEEVDPKDLSSIEQILVGGPI
;
A
#
# COMPACT_ATOMS: atom_id res chain seq x y z
N MET A 1 -26.39 4.58 -9.55
CA MET A 1 -26.71 5.62 -10.56
C MET A 1 -27.95 6.43 -10.20
N TRP A 2 -29.12 5.80 -9.99
CA TRP A 2 -30.38 6.51 -9.68
C TRP A 2 -30.40 7.36 -8.39
N ARG A 3 -29.59 7.05 -7.37
CA ARG A 3 -29.44 7.87 -6.16
C ARG A 3 -28.67 9.18 -6.42
N VAL A 4 -27.58 9.12 -7.19
CA VAL A 4 -26.81 10.32 -7.62
C VAL A 4 -27.66 11.26 -8.47
N LEU A 5 -28.44 10.71 -9.41
CA LEU A 5 -29.35 11.50 -10.25
C LEU A 5 -30.47 12.20 -9.46
N ARG A 6 -30.76 11.73 -8.24
CA ARG A 6 -31.73 12.33 -7.32
C ARG A 6 -31.08 13.29 -6.30
N GLY A 7 -29.77 13.51 -6.38
CA GLY A 7 -29.05 14.41 -5.47
C GLY A 7 -28.65 13.78 -4.13
N ASP A 8 -28.83 12.47 -3.94
CA ASP A 8 -28.42 11.79 -2.72
C ASP A 8 -26.90 11.79 -2.56
N THR A 9 -26.42 11.97 -1.33
CA THR A 9 -25.01 11.76 -0.99
C THR A 9 -24.69 10.27 -1.00
N LEU A 10 -23.63 9.89 -1.71
CA LEU A 10 -23.14 8.51 -1.72
C LEU A 10 -22.15 8.29 -0.58
N SER A 11 -22.23 7.12 0.05
CA SER A 11 -21.13 6.63 0.90
C SER A 11 -19.86 6.42 0.07
N ARG A 12 -18.71 6.39 0.74
CA ARG A 12 -17.40 6.16 0.11
C ARG A 12 -17.40 4.89 -0.75
N ARG A 13 -17.96 3.79 -0.23
CA ARG A 13 -18.03 2.50 -0.93
C ARG A 13 -18.89 2.58 -2.19
N GLU A 14 -20.07 3.19 -2.09
CA GLU A 14 -20.98 3.34 -3.25
C GLU A 14 -20.36 4.20 -4.35
N ARG A 15 -19.63 5.25 -3.97
CA ARG A 15 -18.91 6.11 -4.93
C ARG A 15 -17.81 5.32 -5.64
N GLN A 16 -17.01 4.54 -4.92
CA GLN A 16 -15.95 3.72 -5.52
C GLN A 16 -16.52 2.64 -6.45
N GLN A 17 -17.60 1.98 -6.03
CA GLN A 17 -18.29 0.99 -6.84
C GLN A 17 -18.83 1.62 -8.12
N LEU A 18 -19.46 2.80 -8.03
CA LEU A 18 -19.94 3.55 -9.20
C LEU A 18 -18.81 3.89 -10.17
N VAL A 19 -17.68 4.43 -9.68
CA VAL A 19 -16.52 4.76 -10.52
C VAL A 19 -15.96 3.51 -11.20
N ARG A 20 -15.84 2.40 -10.47
CA ARG A 20 -15.36 1.12 -11.02
C ARG A 20 -16.31 0.61 -12.10
N THR A 21 -17.61 0.53 -11.82
CA THR A 21 -18.62 0.07 -12.79
C THR A 21 -18.67 0.95 -14.04
N VAL A 22 -18.60 2.27 -13.89
CA VAL A 22 -18.57 3.19 -15.04
C VAL A 22 -17.27 3.03 -15.83
N SER A 23 -16.11 2.89 -15.17
CA SER A 23 -14.84 2.64 -15.85
C SER A 23 -14.84 1.33 -16.61
N ASP A 24 -15.39 0.26 -16.03
CA ASP A 24 -15.51 -1.04 -16.69
C ASP A 24 -16.47 -0.96 -17.88
N LEU A 25 -17.58 -0.23 -17.77
CA LEU A 25 -18.50 0.02 -18.89
C LEU A 25 -17.84 0.77 -20.05
N PHE A 26 -17.05 1.82 -19.76
CA PHE A 26 -16.28 2.52 -20.78
C PHE A 26 -15.22 1.65 -21.45
N ARG A 27 -14.65 0.67 -20.74
CA ARG A 27 -13.72 -0.31 -21.32
C ARG A 27 -14.42 -1.35 -22.18
N ILE A 28 -15.67 -1.71 -21.89
CA ILE A 28 -16.46 -2.65 -22.69
C ILE A 28 -16.79 -2.10 -24.08
N VAL A 29 -17.06 -0.80 -24.21
CA VAL A 29 -17.43 -0.18 -25.50
C VAL A 29 -16.41 -0.46 -26.62
N PRO A 30 -15.10 -0.17 -26.47
CA PRO A 30 -14.11 -0.51 -27.50
C PRO A 30 -13.91 -2.03 -27.66
N PHE A 31 -14.09 -2.84 -26.61
CA PHE A 31 -14.04 -4.31 -26.72
C PHE A 31 -15.20 -4.88 -27.54
N SER A 32 -16.40 -4.27 -27.48
CA SER A 32 -17.58 -4.73 -28.21
C SER A 32 -17.42 -4.63 -29.74
N ILE A 33 -16.58 -3.71 -30.23
CA ILE A 33 -16.27 -3.56 -31.65
C ILE A 33 -15.58 -4.82 -32.21
N PHE A 34 -14.73 -5.48 -31.41
CA PHE A 34 -14.04 -6.72 -31.81
C PHE A 34 -15.00 -7.91 -31.97
N ILE A 35 -16.13 -7.90 -31.25
CA ILE A 35 -17.18 -8.94 -31.34
C ILE A 35 -18.09 -8.68 -32.55
N ILE A 36 -18.36 -7.42 -32.86
CA ILE A 36 -19.28 -7.02 -33.95
C ILE A 36 -18.61 -7.13 -35.32
N VAL A 37 -17.31 -6.86 -35.43
CA VAL A 37 -16.56 -6.87 -36.69
C VAL A 37 -15.83 -8.20 -36.88
N PRO A 38 -16.22 -9.05 -37.85
CA PRO A 38 -15.53 -10.31 -38.13
C PRO A 38 -14.05 -10.09 -38.45
N PHE A 39 -13.18 -11.03 -38.03
CA PHE A 39 -11.71 -11.00 -38.19
C PHE A 39 -10.94 -9.93 -37.40
N LEU A 40 -11.62 -8.97 -36.76
CA LEU A 40 -10.94 -7.97 -35.92
C LEU A 40 -10.36 -8.59 -34.64
N GLU A 41 -10.92 -9.70 -34.16
CA GLU A 41 -10.41 -10.49 -33.03
C GLU A 41 -8.93 -10.90 -33.20
N LEU A 42 -8.47 -11.11 -34.44
CA LEU A 42 -7.06 -11.44 -34.73
C LEU A 42 -6.11 -10.30 -34.34
N THR A 43 -6.62 -9.07 -34.25
CA THR A 43 -5.85 -7.89 -33.81
C THR A 43 -5.83 -7.72 -32.29
N LEU A 44 -6.64 -8.47 -31.52
CA LEU A 44 -6.67 -8.40 -30.05
C LEU A 44 -5.29 -8.62 -29.39
N PRO A 45 -4.44 -9.57 -29.81
CA PRO A 45 -3.11 -9.77 -29.22
C PRO A 45 -2.22 -8.53 -29.37
N ILE A 46 -2.32 -7.84 -30.51
CA ILE A 46 -1.57 -6.61 -30.80
C ILE A 46 -2.17 -5.44 -30.01
N PHE A 47 -3.50 -5.34 -29.97
CA PHE A 47 -4.23 -4.30 -29.26
C PHE A 47 -3.97 -4.34 -27.74
N ILE A 48 -3.99 -5.52 -27.13
CA ILE A 48 -3.70 -5.71 -25.69
C ILE A 48 -2.24 -5.36 -25.38
N LYS A 49 -1.31 -5.66 -26.30
CA LYS A 49 0.10 -5.28 -26.16
C LYS A 49 0.30 -3.76 -26.21
N LEU A 50 -0.53 -3.05 -26.97
CA LEU A 50 -0.48 -1.59 -27.10
C LEU A 50 -1.25 -0.86 -25.97
N PHE A 51 -2.34 -1.45 -25.46
CA PHE A 51 -3.22 -0.86 -24.45
C PHE A 51 -3.48 -1.80 -23.26
N PRO A 52 -2.47 -2.09 -22.42
CA PRO A 52 -2.55 -3.09 -21.35
C PRO A 52 -3.53 -2.76 -20.20
N ASN A 53 -3.98 -1.50 -20.11
CA ASN A 53 -4.92 -1.03 -19.08
C ASN A 53 -6.40 -1.07 -19.52
N MET A 54 -6.68 -1.52 -20.75
CA MET A 54 -8.05 -1.55 -21.30
C MET A 54 -8.81 -2.84 -20.98
N LEU A 55 -8.13 -3.88 -20.49
CA LEU A 55 -8.77 -5.13 -20.13
C LEU A 55 -9.74 -4.92 -18.96
N PRO A 56 -10.99 -5.41 -19.07
CA PRO A 56 -11.90 -5.52 -17.94
C PRO A 56 -11.24 -6.31 -16.81
N SER A 57 -11.58 -5.95 -15.57
CA SER A 57 -11.02 -6.56 -14.35
C SER A 57 -11.17 -8.10 -14.32
N THR A 58 -12.16 -8.66 -15.01
CA THR A 58 -12.42 -10.09 -15.12
C THR A 58 -11.39 -10.89 -15.92
N PHE A 59 -10.60 -10.26 -16.80
CA PHE A 59 -9.60 -10.93 -17.64
C PHE A 59 -8.16 -10.75 -17.14
N GLN A 60 -7.98 -10.15 -15.95
CA GLN A 60 -6.66 -10.01 -15.34
C GLN A 60 -6.36 -11.22 -14.46
N GLU A 61 -5.25 -11.91 -14.76
CA GLU A 61 -4.73 -12.95 -13.86
C GLU A 61 -4.23 -12.32 -12.56
N SER A 62 -4.61 -12.89 -11.42
CA SER A 62 -4.20 -12.44 -10.08
C SER A 62 -2.67 -12.42 -9.91
N SER A 63 -1.96 -13.40 -10.48
CA SER A 63 -0.49 -13.48 -10.47
C SER A 63 0.17 -12.31 -11.22
N LYS A 64 -0.35 -11.96 -12.40
CA LYS A 64 0.14 -10.81 -13.18
C LYS A 64 -0.17 -9.49 -12.49
N GLU A 65 -1.29 -9.40 -11.79
CA GLU A 65 -1.59 -8.24 -10.97
C GLU A 65 -0.58 -8.14 -9.83
N GLU A 66 -0.37 -9.20 -9.04
CA GLU A 66 0.63 -9.21 -7.96
C GLU A 66 2.04 -8.85 -8.43
N GLU A 67 2.50 -9.39 -9.57
CA GLU A 67 3.80 -9.03 -10.13
C GLU A 67 3.90 -7.55 -10.52
N ARG A 68 2.85 -6.99 -11.12
CA ARG A 68 2.78 -5.55 -11.43
C ARG A 68 2.84 -4.73 -10.15
N LEU A 69 2.17 -5.18 -9.09
CA LEU A 69 2.22 -4.52 -7.79
C LEU A 69 3.62 -4.57 -7.18
N ARG A 70 4.29 -5.72 -7.24
CA ARG A 70 5.67 -5.86 -6.76
C ARG A 70 6.63 -4.94 -7.51
N LYS A 71 6.54 -4.91 -8.85
CA LYS A 71 7.32 -3.99 -9.69
C LYS A 71 7.04 -2.53 -9.36
N GLN A 72 5.77 -2.16 -9.16
CA GLN A 72 5.40 -0.81 -8.73
C GLN A 72 6.04 -0.46 -7.39
N VAL A 73 5.95 -1.35 -6.39
CA VAL A 73 6.58 -1.13 -5.08
C VAL A 73 8.08 -0.91 -5.23
N GLN A 74 8.78 -1.72 -6.02
CA GLN A 74 10.21 -1.57 -6.27
C GLN A 74 10.56 -0.21 -6.90
N VAL A 75 9.80 0.21 -7.91
CA VAL A 75 9.96 1.54 -8.53
C VAL A 75 9.70 2.64 -7.50
N LYS A 76 8.70 2.51 -6.63
CA LYS A 76 8.44 3.52 -5.59
C LYS A 76 9.56 3.61 -4.57
N VAL A 77 10.19 2.49 -4.21
CA VAL A 77 11.37 2.46 -3.34
C VAL A 77 12.54 3.20 -3.98
N GLU A 78 12.86 2.92 -5.25
CA GLU A 78 13.94 3.60 -5.96
C GLU A 78 13.70 5.11 -6.09
N MET A 79 12.46 5.50 -6.40
CA MET A 79 12.08 6.92 -6.50
C MET A 79 12.06 7.62 -5.14
N ALA A 80 11.76 6.90 -4.06
CA ALA A 80 11.89 7.41 -2.71
C ALA A 80 13.36 7.69 -2.34
N LYS A 81 14.28 6.79 -2.69
CA LYS A 81 15.73 6.99 -2.51
C LYS A 81 16.20 8.28 -3.20
N PHE A 82 15.84 8.44 -4.47
CA PHE A 82 16.17 9.64 -5.24
C PHE A 82 15.68 10.94 -4.57
N LEU A 83 14.46 10.95 -4.04
CA LEU A 83 13.90 12.12 -3.34
C LEU A 83 14.64 12.41 -2.03
N GLN A 84 15.05 11.37 -1.32
CA GLN A 84 15.84 11.49 -0.09
C GLN A 84 17.26 11.99 -0.38
N ASP A 85 17.92 11.47 -1.42
CA ASP A 85 19.24 11.94 -1.87
C ASP A 85 19.20 13.40 -2.30
N THR A 86 18.12 13.81 -2.96
CA THR A 86 18.00 15.22 -3.37
C THR A 86 17.85 16.16 -2.17
N ILE A 87 17.18 15.73 -1.09
CA ILE A 87 17.08 16.53 0.14
C ILE A 87 18.48 16.73 0.75
N GLU A 88 19.33 15.70 0.71
CA GLU A 88 20.71 15.78 1.16
C GLU A 88 21.55 16.73 0.27
N GLU A 89 21.37 16.67 -1.06
CA GLU A 89 22.02 17.57 -2.02
C GLU A 89 21.63 19.05 -1.79
N ILE A 90 20.34 19.34 -1.62
CA ILE A 90 19.85 20.70 -1.34
C ILE A 90 20.46 21.23 -0.03
N ALA A 91 20.53 20.38 1.01
CA ALA A 91 21.14 20.76 2.29
C ALA A 91 22.65 21.03 2.14
N LEU A 92 23.36 20.26 1.32
CA LEU A 92 24.79 20.44 1.03
C LEU A 92 25.06 21.71 0.21
N GLU A 93 24.25 22.00 -0.81
CA GLU A 93 24.34 23.25 -1.57
C GLU A 93 24.12 24.50 -0.70
N ARG A 94 23.24 24.42 0.30
CA ARG A 94 23.01 25.52 1.24
C ARG A 94 24.16 25.70 2.22
N ARG A 95 24.76 24.60 2.67
CA ARG A 95 26.00 24.64 3.47
C ARG A 95 27.13 25.31 2.70
N SER A 96 27.25 25.07 1.39
CA SER A 96 28.30 25.67 0.56
C SER A 96 28.02 27.14 0.18
N LYS A 97 26.74 27.55 0.06
CA LYS A 97 26.34 28.93 -0.30
C LYS A 97 26.38 29.94 0.85
N ALA A 98 26.76 29.56 2.07
CA ALA A 98 27.13 30.46 3.18
C ALA A 98 26.20 31.69 3.42
N ILE A 99 24.90 31.47 3.63
CA ILE A 99 24.00 32.55 4.13
C ILE A 99 23.50 32.29 5.56
N GLU A 100 23.61 31.09 6.11
CA GLU A 100 23.32 30.88 7.54
C GLU A 100 24.31 29.93 8.25
N PRO A 101 24.58 30.16 9.55
CA PRO A 101 25.59 29.45 10.32
C PRO A 101 25.13 28.00 10.61
N LYS A 102 26.06 27.21 11.14
CA LYS A 102 25.83 25.87 11.73
C LYS A 102 24.48 25.85 12.49
N GLY A 103 23.46 25.20 11.92
CA GLY A 103 22.12 25.10 12.54
C GLY A 103 20.91 25.40 11.65
N SER A 104 21.04 25.55 10.33
CA SER A 104 19.86 25.76 9.48
C SER A 104 18.90 24.56 9.55
N LYS A 105 17.58 24.83 9.56
CA LYS A 105 16.53 23.80 9.61
C LYS A 105 16.63 22.79 8.46
N ALA A 106 17.22 23.17 7.32
CA ALA A 106 17.48 22.27 6.21
C ALA A 106 18.56 21.23 6.55
N VAL A 107 19.60 21.62 7.29
CA VAL A 107 20.66 20.70 7.75
C VAL A 107 20.12 19.76 8.82
N GLU A 108 19.32 20.27 9.76
CA GLU A 108 18.64 19.43 10.75
C GLU A 108 17.69 18.42 10.08
N PHE A 109 16.96 18.86 9.05
CA PHE A 109 16.09 17.99 8.29
C PHE A 109 16.87 16.90 7.54
N ALA A 110 17.99 17.24 6.89
CA ALA A 110 18.84 16.25 6.23
C ALA A 110 19.44 15.22 7.22
N GLN A 111 19.87 15.68 8.39
CA GLN A 111 20.33 14.78 9.47
C GLN A 111 19.20 13.89 9.99
N PHE A 112 18.00 14.44 10.12
CA PHE A 112 16.81 13.70 10.49
C PHE A 112 16.49 12.60 9.46
N ILE A 113 16.48 12.91 8.16
CA ILE A 113 16.31 11.90 7.10
C ILE A 113 17.41 10.83 7.17
N LYS A 114 18.67 11.23 7.39
CA LYS A 114 19.78 10.29 7.52
C LYS A 114 19.63 9.36 8.73
N LYS A 115 19.12 9.88 9.86
CA LYS A 115 18.84 9.09 11.06
C LYS A 115 17.72 8.07 10.81
N VAL A 116 16.64 8.52 10.18
CA VAL A 116 15.50 7.67 9.78
C VAL A 116 15.99 6.51 8.88
N ARG A 117 16.90 6.81 7.94
CA ARG A 117 17.55 5.82 7.06
C ARG A 117 18.41 4.82 7.83
N SER A 118 19.23 5.25 8.79
CA SER A 118 20.12 4.34 9.53
C SER A 118 19.42 3.48 10.56
N GLU A 119 18.34 3.99 11.17
CA GLU A 119 17.63 3.29 12.26
C GLU A 119 16.44 2.47 11.74
N GLY A 120 16.17 2.46 10.42
CA GLY A 120 14.95 1.87 9.85
C GLY A 120 13.68 2.49 10.44
N GLY A 121 13.82 3.72 10.94
CA GLY A 121 12.97 4.27 11.99
C GLY A 121 11.64 4.77 11.47
N TYR A 122 10.59 4.53 12.25
CA TYR A 122 9.33 5.23 12.08
C TYR A 122 9.48 6.70 12.43
N VAL A 123 9.07 7.57 11.51
CA VAL A 123 8.97 8.99 11.78
C VAL A 123 7.65 9.27 12.51
N SER A 124 7.67 10.08 13.56
CA SER A 124 6.44 10.60 14.16
C SER A 124 5.95 11.82 13.38
N ASN A 125 4.63 11.98 13.26
CA ASN A 125 4.03 13.19 12.73
C ASN A 125 4.48 14.44 13.49
N LYS A 126 4.72 14.33 14.81
CA LYS A 126 5.26 15.43 15.63
C LYS A 126 6.62 15.91 15.16
N ASP A 127 7.48 15.01 14.68
CA ASP A 127 8.80 15.37 14.17
C ASP A 127 8.72 16.00 12.78
N LEU A 128 7.83 15.51 11.91
CA LEU A 128 7.59 16.12 10.60
C LEU A 128 7.07 17.55 10.70
N LEU A 129 6.17 17.80 11.65
CA LEU A 129 5.58 19.12 11.87
C LEU A 129 6.61 20.19 12.27
N LYS A 130 7.77 19.81 12.82
CA LYS A 130 8.86 20.75 13.13
C LYS A 130 9.45 21.39 11.87
N PHE A 131 9.37 20.68 10.74
CA PHE A 131 9.96 21.09 9.47
C PHE A 131 8.95 21.70 8.49
N THR A 132 7.67 21.84 8.86
CA THR A 132 6.61 22.34 7.96
C THR A 132 6.97 23.64 7.22
N LYS A 133 7.54 24.62 7.92
CA LYS A 133 7.97 25.90 7.31
C LYS A 133 8.98 25.73 6.18
N LEU A 134 9.90 24.76 6.28
CA LEU A 134 10.88 24.47 5.24
C LEU A 134 10.21 24.09 3.90
N PHE A 135 9.05 23.44 3.98
CA PHE A 135 8.29 22.99 2.80
C PHE A 135 7.33 24.04 2.25
N GLU A 136 6.95 25.03 3.06
CA GLU A 136 6.21 26.22 2.62
C GLU A 136 7.11 27.16 1.81
N ASP A 137 8.35 27.35 2.27
CA ASP A 137 9.24 28.38 1.73
C ASP A 137 10.19 27.82 0.66
N GLU A 138 10.70 26.60 0.84
CA GLU A 138 11.83 26.08 0.04
C GLU A 138 11.48 24.82 -0.78
N LEU A 139 10.83 23.84 -0.17
CA LEU A 139 10.46 22.56 -0.81
C LEU A 139 9.01 22.55 -1.30
N THR A 140 8.59 23.58 -2.02
CA THR A 140 7.27 23.63 -2.68
C THR A 140 7.29 22.82 -3.98
N LEU A 141 6.12 22.41 -4.48
CA LEU A 141 6.03 21.73 -5.78
C LEU A 141 6.56 22.58 -6.94
N ASP A 142 6.55 23.91 -6.80
CA ASP A 142 7.05 24.85 -7.81
C ASP A 142 8.57 24.81 -7.93
N ASN A 143 9.26 24.64 -6.81
CA ASN A 143 10.72 24.60 -6.76
C ASN A 143 11.32 23.22 -7.12
N LEU A 144 10.48 22.20 -7.31
CA LEU A 144 10.95 20.87 -7.68
C LEU A 144 11.38 20.78 -9.15
N SER A 145 12.49 20.10 -9.39
CA SER A 145 12.99 19.78 -10.72
C SER A 145 12.08 18.78 -11.44
N MET A 146 12.22 18.71 -12.77
CA MET A 146 11.41 17.79 -13.58
C MET A 146 11.59 16.33 -13.16
N SER A 147 12.80 15.90 -12.80
CA SER A 147 13.06 14.53 -12.35
C SER A 147 12.34 14.23 -11.03
N GLN A 148 12.38 15.15 -10.07
CA GLN A 148 11.66 15.02 -8.79
C GLN A 148 10.15 14.96 -8.96
N LEU A 149 9.58 15.83 -9.81
CA LEU A 149 8.15 15.81 -10.12
C LEU A 149 7.74 14.48 -10.74
N ARG A 150 8.53 13.95 -11.68
CA ARG A 150 8.28 12.62 -12.28
C ARG A 150 8.36 11.50 -11.24
N SER A 151 9.32 11.56 -10.32
CA SER A 151 9.46 10.59 -9.22
C SER A 151 8.25 10.62 -8.30
N LEU A 152 7.79 11.81 -7.88
CA LEU A 152 6.59 11.98 -7.07
C LEU A 152 5.33 11.46 -7.77
N CYS A 153 5.17 11.76 -9.07
CA CYS A 153 4.07 11.21 -9.87
C CYS A 153 4.06 9.67 -9.84
N ARG A 154 5.23 9.03 -10.04
CA ARG A 154 5.34 7.56 -9.98
C ARG A 154 4.99 6.99 -8.60
N VAL A 155 5.45 7.63 -7.52
CA VAL A 155 5.10 7.25 -6.13
C VAL A 155 3.59 7.31 -5.92
N MET A 156 2.94 8.32 -6.46
CA MET A 156 1.48 8.49 -6.40
C MET A 156 0.71 7.69 -7.46
N SER A 157 1.40 6.80 -8.20
CA SER A 157 0.81 6.00 -9.28
C SER A 157 0.14 6.84 -10.38
N ILE A 158 0.65 8.05 -10.61
CA ILE A 158 0.31 8.94 -11.71
C ILE A 158 1.29 8.69 -12.85
N GLN A 159 0.79 8.60 -14.08
CA GLN A 159 1.63 8.50 -15.27
C GLN A 159 2.32 9.85 -15.53
N PRO A 160 3.66 9.95 -15.45
CA PRO A 160 4.36 11.23 -15.52
C PRO A 160 4.56 11.69 -16.98
N LEU A 161 3.53 12.27 -17.59
CA LEU A 161 3.54 12.80 -18.95
C LEU A 161 3.28 14.30 -18.98
N GLY A 162 3.99 15.02 -19.85
CA GLY A 162 3.81 16.46 -20.06
C GLY A 162 4.96 17.32 -19.52
N SER A 163 4.72 18.63 -19.52
CA SER A 163 5.63 19.65 -18.97
C SER A 163 5.60 19.66 -17.44
N PRO A 164 6.57 20.31 -16.77
CA PRO A 164 6.59 20.44 -15.31
C PRO A 164 5.28 21.00 -14.73
N GLU A 165 4.64 21.96 -15.40
CA GLU A 165 3.37 22.58 -14.99
C GLU A 165 2.23 21.56 -15.02
N ILE A 166 2.20 20.70 -16.05
CA ILE A 166 1.23 19.60 -16.16
C ILE A 166 1.44 18.60 -15.03
N LEU A 167 2.69 18.23 -14.72
CA LEU A 167 2.99 17.31 -13.62
C LEU A 167 2.58 17.88 -12.26
N ARG A 168 2.86 19.16 -12.00
CA ARG A 168 2.40 19.85 -10.77
C ARG A 168 0.88 19.86 -10.69
N PHE A 169 0.20 20.20 -11.78
CA PHE A 169 -1.26 20.18 -11.83
C PHE A 169 -1.83 18.78 -11.53
N GLN A 170 -1.26 17.72 -12.12
CA GLN A 170 -1.65 16.34 -11.85
C GLN A 170 -1.47 15.97 -10.37
N LEU A 171 -0.34 16.35 -9.75
CA LEU A 171 -0.10 16.13 -8.32
C LEU A 171 -1.12 16.88 -7.46
N HIS A 172 -1.40 18.15 -7.75
CA HIS A 172 -2.41 18.93 -7.03
C HIS A 172 -3.82 18.34 -7.17
N MET A 173 -4.20 17.91 -8.37
CA MET A 173 -5.48 17.22 -8.60
C MET A 173 -5.56 15.94 -7.78
N LYS A 174 -4.49 15.13 -7.79
CA LYS A 174 -4.46 13.87 -7.03
C LYS A 174 -4.57 14.11 -5.53
N LEU A 175 -3.87 15.10 -5.00
CA LEU A 175 -3.95 15.44 -3.58
C LEU A 175 -5.32 15.97 -3.17
N ARG A 176 -6.00 16.76 -4.04
CA ARG A 176 -7.39 17.18 -3.80
C ARG A 176 -8.35 16.00 -3.77
N GLU A 177 -8.21 15.06 -4.70
CA GLU A 177 -9.00 13.82 -4.72
C GLU A 177 -8.80 13.02 -3.42
N LEU A 178 -7.55 12.85 -2.98
CA LEU A 178 -7.23 12.14 -1.75
C LEU A 178 -7.75 12.87 -0.51
N LYS A 179 -7.63 14.19 -0.44
CA LYS A 179 -8.16 14.98 0.68
C LYS A 179 -9.68 14.90 0.79
N ALA A 180 -10.39 14.83 -0.34
CA ALA A 180 -11.82 14.56 -0.33
C ALA A 180 -12.13 13.17 0.22
N ASP A 181 -11.38 12.13 -0.21
CA ASP A 181 -11.50 10.77 0.33
C ASP A 181 -11.17 10.71 1.83
N ASP A 182 -10.14 11.43 2.28
CA ASP A 182 -9.74 11.53 3.70
C ASP A 182 -10.87 12.11 4.57
N LYS A 183 -11.56 13.16 4.09
CA LYS A 183 -12.72 13.73 4.78
C LYS A 183 -13.88 12.73 4.86
N GLN A 184 -14.11 11.94 3.81
CA GLN A 184 -15.14 10.90 3.83
C GLN A 184 -14.79 9.79 4.83
N ILE A 185 -13.54 9.32 4.84
CA ILE A 185 -13.07 8.32 5.81
C ILE A 185 -13.26 8.83 7.24
N ALA A 186 -12.88 10.08 7.53
CA ALA A 186 -13.06 10.67 8.85
C ALA A 186 -14.54 10.75 9.25
N ALA A 187 -15.43 11.12 8.32
CA ALA A 187 -16.87 11.22 8.58
C ALA A 187 -17.54 9.85 8.82
N GLU A 188 -17.03 8.78 8.21
CA GLU A 188 -17.58 7.42 8.33
C GLU A 188 -17.06 6.63 9.54
N GLY A 189 -16.37 7.27 10.48
CA GLY A 189 -15.84 6.64 11.70
C GLY A 189 -14.33 6.38 11.68
N GLY A 190 -13.61 6.96 10.72
CA GLY A 190 -12.15 6.92 10.67
C GLY A 190 -11.59 5.56 10.23
N VAL A 191 -10.35 5.29 10.66
CA VAL A 191 -9.59 4.11 10.25
C VAL A 191 -10.20 2.80 10.75
N GLU A 192 -10.82 2.82 11.92
CA GLU A 192 -11.39 1.64 12.57
C GLU A 192 -12.65 1.11 11.85
N ALA A 193 -13.37 1.98 11.15
CA ALA A 193 -14.58 1.61 10.41
C ALA A 193 -14.30 0.95 9.04
N LEU A 194 -13.05 0.95 8.59
CA LEU A 194 -12.67 0.42 7.28
C LEU A 194 -12.45 -1.10 7.32
N SER A 195 -12.86 -1.78 6.24
CA SER A 195 -12.51 -3.19 6.02
C SER A 195 -11.04 -3.34 5.64
N THR A 196 -10.47 -4.54 5.78
CA THR A 196 -9.10 -4.87 5.34
C THR A 196 -8.83 -4.49 3.88
N ILE A 197 -9.79 -4.76 3.00
CA ILE A 197 -9.71 -4.44 1.57
C ILE A 197 -9.72 -2.92 1.35
N ASP A 198 -10.61 -2.20 2.06
CA ASP A 198 -10.69 -0.74 1.95
C ASP A 198 -9.44 -0.06 2.49
N LEU A 199 -8.85 -0.59 3.58
CA LEU A 199 -7.58 -0.15 4.15
C LEU A 199 -6.45 -0.30 3.13
N GLN A 200 -6.29 -1.47 2.53
CA GLN A 200 -5.26 -1.72 1.51
C GLN A 200 -5.40 -0.77 0.32
N GLN A 201 -6.63 -0.58 -0.18
CA GLN A 201 -6.90 0.33 -1.29
C GLN A 201 -6.62 1.80 -0.91
N ALA A 202 -7.05 2.23 0.28
CA ALA A 202 -6.82 3.58 0.78
C ALA A 202 -5.32 3.86 0.93
N CYS A 203 -4.56 2.91 1.49
CA CYS A 203 -3.12 3.01 1.64
C CYS A 203 -2.42 3.10 0.28
N ARG A 204 -2.78 2.22 -0.66
CA ARG A 204 -2.20 2.20 -2.01
C ARG A 204 -2.46 3.49 -2.77
N ALA A 205 -3.69 4.03 -2.70
CA ALA A 205 -4.07 5.28 -3.35
C ALA A 205 -3.24 6.48 -2.87
N ARG A 206 -2.79 6.45 -1.61
CA ARG A 206 -1.95 7.47 -0.96
C ARG A 206 -0.44 7.23 -1.15
N GLY A 207 -0.08 6.30 -2.05
CA GLY A 207 1.31 5.98 -2.35
C GLY A 207 2.00 5.08 -1.33
N MET A 208 1.28 4.59 -0.31
CA MET A 208 1.83 3.73 0.73
C MET A 208 1.91 2.26 0.27
N ARG A 209 2.81 1.50 0.89
CA ARG A 209 2.86 0.05 0.74
C ARG A 209 1.62 -0.55 1.40
N ALA A 210 0.89 -1.39 0.66
CA ALA A 210 -0.29 -2.08 1.19
C ALA A 210 -0.12 -3.61 1.27
N ILE A 211 0.81 -4.18 0.51
CA ILE A 211 0.95 -5.64 0.36
C ILE A 211 1.96 -6.20 1.35
N GLY A 212 1.59 -7.32 1.98
CA GLY A 212 2.42 -8.04 2.94
C GLY A 212 2.59 -7.29 4.26
N LEU A 213 1.61 -6.46 4.63
CA LEU A 213 1.52 -5.79 5.93
C LEU A 213 0.32 -6.33 6.71
N SER A 214 0.44 -6.38 8.04
CA SER A 214 -0.68 -6.68 8.92
C SER A 214 -1.73 -5.57 8.87
N GLU A 215 -2.97 -5.90 9.21
CA GLU A 215 -4.08 -4.95 9.25
C GLU A 215 -3.82 -3.79 10.21
N GLU A 216 -3.30 -4.09 11.40
CA GLU A 216 -2.89 -3.11 12.41
C GLU A 216 -1.90 -2.09 11.83
N ARG A 217 -0.94 -2.56 11.03
CA ARG A 217 0.05 -1.70 10.40
C ARG A 217 -0.55 -0.82 9.33
N LEU A 218 -1.49 -1.34 8.54
CA LEU A 218 -2.23 -0.56 7.55
C LEU A 218 -3.06 0.54 8.23
N ARG A 219 -3.69 0.21 9.38
CA ARG A 219 -4.43 1.19 10.17
C ARG A 219 -3.52 2.31 10.68
N GLU A 220 -2.39 1.94 11.29
CA GLU A 220 -1.43 2.91 11.80
C GLU A 220 -0.93 3.85 10.69
N GLN A 221 -0.55 3.29 9.53
CA GLN A 221 -0.08 4.07 8.38
C GLN A 221 -1.15 5.04 7.84
N LEU A 222 -2.40 4.57 7.72
CA LEU A 222 -3.49 5.40 7.25
C LEU A 222 -3.86 6.47 8.29
N GLY A 223 -3.85 6.14 9.58
CA GLY A 223 -4.09 7.08 10.67
C GLY A 223 -3.07 8.21 10.69
N GLN A 224 -1.78 7.88 10.55
CA GLN A 224 -0.72 8.88 10.43
C GLN A 224 -0.90 9.78 9.20
N TRP A 225 -1.34 9.23 8.07
CA TRP A 225 -1.66 10.04 6.89
C TRP A 225 -2.81 11.00 7.17
N LEU A 226 -3.92 10.51 7.75
CA LEU A 226 -5.12 11.32 8.00
C LEU A 226 -4.84 12.47 8.97
N GLU A 227 -4.04 12.24 10.01
CA GLU A 227 -3.63 13.29 10.94
C GLU A 227 -2.93 14.45 10.21
N LEU A 228 -2.10 14.12 9.20
CA LEU A 228 -1.43 15.14 8.39
C LEU A 228 -2.37 15.76 7.35
N SER A 229 -3.11 14.94 6.59
CA SER A 229 -3.85 15.41 5.42
C SER A 229 -5.11 16.22 5.77
N LEU A 230 -5.71 15.94 6.93
CA LEU A 230 -6.84 16.69 7.46
C LEU A 230 -6.43 18.03 8.08
N ASN A 231 -5.14 18.24 8.35
CA ASN A 231 -4.62 19.52 8.81
C ASN A 231 -4.34 20.45 7.62
N ASP A 232 -5.14 21.52 7.50
CA ASP A 232 -5.03 22.49 6.41
C ASP A 232 -3.70 23.28 6.39
N LYS A 233 -2.95 23.27 7.50
CA LYS A 233 -1.65 23.95 7.61
C LYS A 233 -0.49 23.16 7.01
N ILE A 234 -0.72 21.95 6.51
CA ILE A 234 0.34 21.08 6.00
C ILE A 234 0.50 21.28 4.48
N PRO A 235 1.71 21.66 4.01
CA PRO A 235 1.98 21.79 2.59
C PRO A 235 1.79 20.48 1.82
N PRO A 236 1.24 20.54 0.60
CA PRO A 236 1.11 19.38 -0.30
C PRO A 236 2.42 18.63 -0.52
N SER A 237 3.53 19.35 -0.63
CA SER A 237 4.87 18.79 -0.83
C SER A 237 5.37 18.01 0.38
N LEU A 238 5.15 18.51 1.60
CA LEU A 238 5.47 17.79 2.84
C LEU A 238 4.66 16.50 2.95
N LEU A 239 3.36 16.55 2.64
CA LEU A 239 2.50 15.38 2.70
C LEU A 239 3.00 14.27 1.74
N LEU A 240 3.33 14.64 0.49
CA LEU A 240 3.88 13.73 -0.51
C LEU A 240 5.26 13.18 -0.11
N LEU A 241 6.18 14.05 0.29
CA LEU A 241 7.54 13.66 0.64
C LEU A 241 7.56 12.82 1.91
N SER A 242 6.69 13.11 2.90
CA SER A 242 6.56 12.29 4.10
C SER A 242 6.34 10.83 3.73
N ARG A 243 5.53 10.52 2.72
CA ARG A 243 5.29 9.13 2.31
C ARG A 243 6.48 8.48 1.65
N ALA A 244 7.26 9.23 0.87
CA ALA A 244 8.52 8.73 0.34
C ALA A 244 9.52 8.35 1.45
N LEU A 245 9.45 8.96 2.64
CA LEU A 245 10.31 8.61 3.78
C LEU A 245 9.98 7.26 4.41
N TYR A 246 8.70 6.84 4.37
CA TYR A 246 8.26 5.58 4.99
C TYR A 246 8.30 4.37 4.04
N LEU A 247 8.90 4.49 2.85
CA LEU A 247 9.18 3.33 2.02
C LEU A 247 10.54 2.74 2.44
N PRO A 248 10.57 1.63 3.23
CA PRO A 248 11.83 1.01 3.59
C PRO A 248 12.55 0.52 2.33
N GLU A 249 13.86 0.82 2.26
CA GLU A 249 14.71 0.46 1.13
C GLU A 249 14.73 -1.06 0.90
N ASP A 250 14.87 -1.81 2.00
CA ASP A 250 14.81 -3.26 2.05
C ASP A 250 14.28 -3.61 3.45
N ILE A 251 13.18 -4.37 3.58
CA ILE A 251 12.92 -4.97 4.90
C ILE A 251 14.05 -5.97 5.12
N SER A 252 14.87 -5.80 6.17
CA SER A 252 15.87 -6.79 6.52
C SER A 252 15.23 -8.18 6.62
N PHE A 253 15.96 -9.24 6.27
CA PHE A 253 15.46 -10.61 6.49
C PHE A 253 15.03 -10.83 7.94
N THR A 254 15.75 -10.24 8.90
CA THR A 254 15.43 -10.28 10.32
C THR A 254 14.11 -9.58 10.64
N ASP A 255 13.83 -8.44 10.02
CA ASP A 255 12.59 -7.69 10.25
C ASP A 255 11.38 -8.34 9.58
N ARG A 256 11.57 -8.97 8.41
CA ARG A 256 10.55 -9.84 7.78
C ARG A 256 10.22 -11.03 8.68
N LEU A 257 11.25 -11.66 9.25
CA LEU A 257 11.07 -12.76 10.18
C LEU A 257 10.41 -12.31 11.49
N LYS A 258 10.80 -11.16 12.07
CA LYS A 258 10.15 -10.62 13.27
C LYS A 258 8.66 -10.36 13.04
N ALA A 259 8.29 -9.79 11.89
CA ALA A 259 6.89 -9.56 11.54
C ALA A 259 6.11 -10.87 11.38
N LEU A 260 6.69 -11.89 10.75
CA LEU A 260 6.08 -13.22 10.61
C LEU A 260 5.97 -13.96 11.95
N VAL A 261 6.98 -13.83 12.81
CA VAL A 261 7.02 -14.41 14.16
C VAL A 261 6.01 -13.74 15.10
N GLN A 262 5.73 -12.45 14.91
CA GLN A 262 4.68 -11.74 15.63
C GLN A 262 3.27 -12.21 15.26
N SER A 263 3.08 -12.73 14.04
CA SER A 263 1.81 -13.31 13.60
C SER A 263 1.65 -14.80 13.93
N LEU A 264 2.64 -15.45 14.56
CA LEU A 264 2.60 -16.88 14.92
C LEU A 264 2.20 -17.09 16.39
N PRO A 265 1.60 -18.25 16.76
CA PRO A 265 1.20 -18.58 18.13
C PRO A 265 2.37 -18.55 19.14
N GLU A 266 2.06 -18.19 20.40
CA GLU A 266 3.05 -17.84 21.45
C GLU A 266 4.15 -18.90 21.66
N GLY A 267 3.84 -20.19 21.54
CA GLY A 267 4.78 -21.28 21.79
C GLY A 267 5.93 -21.41 20.76
N ILE A 268 5.73 -20.96 19.51
CA ILE A 268 6.77 -21.00 18.45
C ILE A 268 7.52 -19.66 18.37
N ALA A 269 6.83 -18.58 18.75
CA ALA A 269 7.37 -17.24 18.68
C ALA A 269 8.58 -17.06 19.61
N GLU A 270 8.59 -17.69 20.79
CA GLU A 270 9.67 -17.56 21.77
C GLU A 270 10.98 -18.24 21.33
N SER A 271 10.91 -19.48 20.85
CA SER A 271 12.06 -20.23 20.32
C SER A 271 12.67 -19.55 19.08
N THR A 272 11.83 -18.95 18.23
CA THR A 272 12.28 -18.25 17.03
C THR A 272 12.82 -16.86 17.34
N ARG A 273 12.26 -16.16 18.35
CA ARG A 273 12.80 -14.89 18.88
C ARG A 273 14.21 -15.08 19.47
N GLN A 274 14.43 -16.13 20.25
CA GLN A 274 15.77 -16.43 20.81
C GLN A 274 16.82 -16.65 19.72
N LYS A 275 16.51 -17.46 18.70
CA LYS A 275 17.41 -17.67 17.55
C LYS A 275 17.63 -16.39 16.73
N LEU A 276 16.63 -15.52 16.63
CA LEU A 276 16.77 -14.21 15.97
C LEU A 276 17.74 -13.28 16.71
N THR A 277 17.70 -13.28 18.05
CA THR A 277 18.63 -12.51 18.89
C THR A 277 20.06 -13.03 18.81
N GLU A 278 20.24 -14.35 18.69
CA GLU A 278 21.56 -14.97 18.47
C GLU A 278 22.14 -14.63 17.08
N LEU A 279 21.29 -14.54 16.05
CA LEU A 279 21.68 -14.16 14.69
C LEU A 279 22.02 -12.67 14.52
N GLU A 280 21.51 -11.80 15.39
CA GLU A 280 21.89 -10.37 15.44
C GLU A 280 23.35 -10.18 15.90
N GLY A 281 23.96 -11.17 16.56
CA GLY A 281 25.32 -11.12 17.10
C GLY A 281 26.46 -11.54 16.18
N GLY A 282 26.21 -11.99 14.93
CA GLY A 282 27.27 -12.48 14.04
C GLY A 282 26.87 -12.70 12.58
N LYS A 283 27.86 -12.88 11.68
CA LYS A 283 27.63 -13.18 10.25
C LYS A 283 26.82 -14.47 10.11
N VAL A 284 25.58 -14.33 9.67
CA VAL A 284 24.61 -15.42 9.50
C VAL A 284 25.09 -16.43 8.46
N ASP A 285 25.31 -17.67 8.88
CA ASP A 285 25.67 -18.78 7.99
C ASP A 285 24.47 -19.18 7.10
N HIS A 286 24.70 -19.35 5.81
CA HIS A 286 23.66 -19.63 4.81
C HIS A 286 22.90 -20.93 5.10
N LYS A 287 23.58 -21.89 5.73
CA LYS A 287 23.00 -23.18 6.15
C LYS A 287 21.96 -23.02 7.24
N ALA A 288 22.26 -22.22 8.28
CA ALA A 288 21.32 -21.92 9.36
C ALA A 288 20.05 -21.23 8.85
N ARG A 289 20.18 -20.41 7.80
CA ARG A 289 19.05 -19.73 7.14
C ARG A 289 18.12 -20.71 6.42
N LEU A 290 18.68 -21.71 5.75
CA LEU A 290 17.91 -22.75 5.05
C LEU A 290 17.18 -23.68 6.04
N ASP A 291 17.86 -24.08 7.11
CA ASP A 291 17.27 -24.95 8.13
C ASP A 291 16.09 -24.28 8.84
N LEU A 292 16.18 -22.97 9.09
CA LEU A 292 15.10 -22.19 9.70
C LEU A 292 13.89 -22.01 8.76
N ILE A 293 14.12 -21.73 7.47
CA ILE A 293 13.05 -21.62 6.46
C ILE A 293 12.29 -22.94 6.38
N ARG A 294 13.01 -24.06 6.34
CA ARG A 294 12.42 -25.40 6.32
C ARG A 294 11.55 -25.69 7.55
N GLN A 295 12.00 -25.29 8.75
CA GLN A 295 11.20 -25.45 9.98
C GLN A 295 9.88 -24.66 9.94
N ILE A 296 9.92 -23.45 9.39
CA ILE A 296 8.70 -22.62 9.22
C ILE A 296 7.76 -23.25 8.20
N GLU A 297 8.28 -23.73 7.06
CA GLU A 297 7.47 -24.41 6.04
C GLU A 297 6.82 -25.69 6.57
N GLU A 298 7.55 -26.50 7.33
CA GLU A 298 7.02 -27.70 7.98
C GLU A 298 5.91 -27.34 9.00
N ALA A 299 6.05 -26.23 9.73
CA ALA A 299 5.03 -25.77 10.68
C ALA A 299 3.76 -25.29 9.97
N ILE A 300 3.88 -24.49 8.90
CA ILE A 300 2.74 -24.01 8.10
C ILE A 300 2.01 -25.18 7.45
N ALA A 301 2.74 -26.19 6.96
CA ALA A 301 2.15 -27.39 6.36
C ALA A 301 1.33 -28.19 7.40
N LYS A 302 1.86 -28.33 8.62
CA LYS A 302 1.14 -29.00 9.73
C LYS A 302 -0.11 -28.23 10.13
N GLU A 303 -0.06 -26.90 10.18
CA GLU A 303 -1.23 -26.07 10.51
C GLU A 303 -2.32 -26.19 9.44
N LYS A 304 -1.96 -26.11 8.16
CA LYS A 304 -2.91 -26.32 7.05
C LYS A 304 -3.55 -27.70 7.09
N ALA A 305 -2.77 -28.74 7.39
CA ALA A 305 -3.29 -30.09 7.55
C ALA A 305 -4.27 -30.18 8.74
N MET A 306 -3.96 -29.53 9.88
CA MET A 306 -4.86 -29.47 11.03
C MET A 306 -6.14 -28.66 10.75
N GLU A 307 -6.07 -27.56 9.99
CA GLU A 307 -7.25 -26.81 9.56
C GLU A 307 -8.12 -27.62 8.59
N GLU A 308 -7.52 -28.34 7.63
CA GLU A 308 -8.23 -29.23 6.72
C GLU A 308 -8.88 -30.41 7.46
N GLU A 309 -8.21 -30.98 8.47
CA GLU A 309 -8.81 -31.99 9.33
C GLU A 309 -9.95 -31.44 10.19
N LYS A 310 -9.84 -30.21 10.70
CA LYS A 310 -10.94 -29.54 11.42
C LYS A 310 -12.14 -29.30 10.51
N LYS A 311 -11.91 -28.81 9.28
CA LYS A 311 -12.98 -28.63 8.28
C LYS A 311 -13.65 -29.94 7.88
N LYS A 312 -12.87 -31.03 7.72
CA LYS A 312 -13.42 -32.37 7.44
C LYS A 312 -14.20 -32.95 8.62
N LYS A 313 -13.83 -32.62 9.86
CA LYS A 313 -14.59 -33.00 11.06
C LYS A 313 -15.86 -32.15 11.24
N GLU A 314 -15.87 -30.92 10.76
CA GLU A 314 -17.08 -30.06 10.69
C GLU A 314 -18.02 -30.46 9.54
N GLU A 315 -17.51 -31.04 8.44
CA GLU A 315 -18.32 -31.52 7.30
C GLU A 315 -18.84 -32.96 7.45
N VAL A 316 -18.47 -33.70 8.51
CA VAL A 316 -19.02 -35.03 8.80
C VAL A 316 -19.82 -34.99 10.10
N ASP A 317 -21.11 -34.66 9.99
CA ASP A 317 -22.17 -35.54 10.51
C ASP A 317 -23.57 -35.30 9.86
N PRO A 318 -23.89 -35.99 8.75
CA PRO A 318 -25.27 -36.15 8.27
C PRO A 318 -25.96 -37.42 8.81
N LYS A 319 -25.29 -38.22 9.64
CA LYS A 319 -25.80 -39.51 10.16
C LYS A 319 -26.44 -39.40 11.54
N ASP A 320 -26.19 -38.33 12.29
CA ASP A 320 -26.94 -38.05 13.53
C ASP A 320 -28.38 -37.56 13.27
N LEU A 321 -28.71 -37.14 12.03
CA LEU A 321 -30.09 -36.78 11.65
C LEU A 321 -30.99 -37.97 11.32
N SER A 322 -30.44 -39.12 10.91
CA SER A 322 -31.27 -40.30 10.59
C SER A 322 -31.78 -41.05 11.83
N SER A 323 -31.20 -40.77 13.01
CA SER A 323 -31.69 -41.29 14.30
C SER A 323 -32.93 -40.55 14.82
N ILE A 324 -33.27 -39.38 14.25
CA ILE A 324 -34.44 -38.58 14.67
C ILE A 324 -35.69 -38.94 13.85
N GLU A 325 -35.54 -39.32 12.58
CA GLU A 325 -36.69 -39.76 11.75
C GLU A 325 -37.24 -41.13 12.14
N GLN A 326 -36.45 -42.01 12.77
CA GLN A 326 -36.92 -43.32 13.22
C GLN A 326 -37.79 -43.28 14.49
N ILE A 327 -37.85 -42.15 15.22
CA ILE A 327 -38.66 -42.02 16.43
C ILE A 327 -40.07 -41.48 16.12
N LEU A 328 -40.29 -40.80 15.00
CA LEU A 328 -41.57 -40.13 14.68
C LEU A 328 -42.54 -40.96 13.80
N VAL A 329 -42.11 -42.09 13.22
CA VAL A 329 -42.94 -42.90 12.29
C VAL A 329 -43.27 -44.30 12.82
N GLY A 330 -42.85 -44.66 14.04
CA GLY A 330 -43.01 -46.01 14.59
C GLY A 330 -43.79 -46.09 15.91
N GLY A 331 -45.12 -46.04 15.84
CA GLY A 331 -46.00 -46.45 16.96
C GLY A 331 -47.43 -46.76 16.45
N PRO A 332 -48.06 -47.91 16.81
CA PRO A 332 -49.07 -48.54 15.99
C PRO A 332 -50.53 -48.14 16.29
N ILE A 333 -51.29 -48.03 15.19
CA ILE A 333 -52.76 -48.15 14.94
C ILE A 333 -53.68 -47.30 15.81
#